data_AF-A0A2D5MTC2-F1
#
_entry.id   AF-A0A2D5MTC2-F1
#
_cell.length_a   1.000
_cell.length_b   1.000
_cell.length_c   1.000
_cell.angle_alpha   90.00
_cell.angle_beta   90.00
_cell.angle_gamma   90.00
#
_symmetry.space_group_name_H-M   'P 1'
#
loop_
_entity.id
_entity.type
_entity.pdbx_description
1 polymer ?
#
loop_
_entity_poly.entity_id
_entity_poly.type
_entity_poly.pdbx_seq_one_letter_code
_entity_poly.pdbx_strand_id
1 'polypeptide(L)'
;MRIFPEGEKIRVKNYDLKGVYKEGCDTLFELIGSKYHGSNTECTCWVFWKGIKTYLTNSIILGYNDYKVMDSGIDPETGKKLWGSQWGHLEFKRQTSSAGRAGLL
;
A
#
# COMPACT_ATOMS: atom_id res chain seq x y z
N MET A 1 -11.12 2.22 -2.16
CA MET A 1 -9.92 3.02 -2.48
C MET A 1 -10.35 4.26 -3.22
N ARG A 2 -9.75 5.43 -2.93
CA ARG A 2 -9.97 6.66 -3.69
C ARG A 2 -8.60 7.28 -4.01
N ILE A 3 -8.43 7.78 -5.23
CA ILE A 3 -7.15 8.29 -5.75
C ILE A 3 -7.22 9.82 -5.82
N PHE A 4 -6.22 10.50 -5.26
CA PHE A 4 -6.13 11.96 -5.23
C PHE A 4 -4.77 12.40 -5.74
N PRO A 5 -4.70 13.23 -6.81
CA PRO A 5 -3.45 13.85 -7.22
C PRO A 5 -3.02 14.90 -6.20
N GLU A 6 -1.73 14.88 -5.85
CA GLU A 6 -1.06 15.82 -4.94
C GLU A 6 0.25 16.30 -5.61
N GLY A 7 0.12 17.23 -6.56
CA GLY A 7 1.24 17.64 -7.41
C GLY A 7 1.72 16.47 -8.27
N GLU A 8 3.01 16.13 -8.16
CA GLU A 8 3.62 14.98 -8.86
C GLU A 8 3.37 13.65 -8.15
N LYS A 9 2.68 13.67 -7.00
CA LYS A 9 2.37 12.49 -6.19
C LYS A 9 0.90 12.11 -6.30
N ILE A 10 0.60 10.87 -5.99
CA ILE A 10 -0.75 10.32 -5.98
C ILE A 10 -1.02 9.73 -4.60
N ARG A 11 -1.94 10.34 -3.84
CA ARG A 11 -2.42 9.78 -2.59
C ARG A 11 -3.56 8.81 -2.83
N VAL A 12 -3.42 7.63 -2.28
CA VAL A 12 -4.42 6.56 -2.33
C VAL A 12 -5.02 6.40 -0.94
N LYS A 13 -6.28 6.84 -0.80
CA LYS A 13 -7.03 6.73 0.45
C LYS A 13 -7.64 5.34 0.61
N ASN A 14 -7.40 4.76 1.78
CA ASN A 14 -7.85 3.41 2.12
C ASN A 14 -9.11 3.44 3.01
N TYR A 15 -10.03 2.52 2.74
CA TYR A 15 -11.33 2.42 3.41
C TYR A 15 -11.61 0.95 3.72
N ASP A 16 -12.34 0.69 4.79
CA ASP A 16 -12.80 -0.67 5.11
C ASP A 16 -13.98 -1.12 4.22
N LEU A 17 -14.49 -2.33 4.46
CA LEU A 17 -15.60 -2.91 3.70
C LEU A 17 -16.93 -2.15 3.87
N LYS A 18 -17.07 -1.33 4.92
CA LYS A 18 -18.23 -0.46 5.17
C LYS A 18 -18.04 0.93 4.58
N GLY A 19 -16.90 1.20 3.93
CA GLY A 19 -16.56 2.50 3.38
C GLY A 19 -16.08 3.51 4.42
N VAL A 20 -15.69 3.06 5.62
CA VAL A 20 -15.12 3.93 6.65
C VAL A 20 -13.66 4.17 6.34
N TYR A 21 -13.25 5.44 6.37
CA TYR A 21 -11.87 5.84 6.12
C TYR A 21 -10.92 5.26 7.18
N LYS A 22 -9.81 4.68 6.73
CA LYS A 22 -8.76 4.15 7.62
C LYS A 22 -7.67 5.20 7.77
N GLU A 23 -7.80 6.02 8.80
CA GLU A 23 -6.79 7.01 9.18
C GLU A 23 -5.41 6.35 9.36
N GLY A 24 -4.36 7.05 8.92
CA GLY A 24 -2.99 6.56 8.96
C GLY A 24 -2.62 5.51 7.91
N CYS A 25 -3.59 4.96 7.19
CA CYS A 25 -3.37 3.90 6.20
C CYS A 25 -3.25 4.38 4.76
N ASP A 26 -3.11 5.68 4.53
CA ASP A 26 -2.95 6.21 3.17
C ASP A 26 -1.59 5.82 2.58
N THR A 27 -1.60 5.49 1.29
CA THR A 27 -0.38 5.24 0.53
C THR A 27 -0.12 6.41 -0.40
N LEU A 28 1.08 6.97 -0.35
CA LEU A 28 1.52 8.01 -1.27
C LEU A 28 2.41 7.38 -2.33
N PHE A 29 2.04 7.60 -3.59
CA PHE A 29 2.80 7.17 -4.75
C PHE A 29 3.52 8.35 -5.38
N GLU A 30 4.75 8.11 -5.80
CA GLU A 30 5.59 9.06 -6.52
C GLU A 30 6.09 8.41 -7.81
N LEU A 31 6.07 9.14 -8.92
CA LEU A 31 6.61 8.64 -10.18
C LEU A 31 8.13 8.78 -10.17
N ILE A 32 8.85 7.66 -10.23
CA ILE A 32 10.31 7.59 -10.33
C ILE A 32 10.67 6.90 -11.64
N GLY A 33 11.21 7.66 -12.59
CA GLY A 33 11.44 7.19 -13.95
C GLY A 33 10.11 6.81 -14.62
N SER A 34 9.89 5.51 -14.87
CA SER A 34 8.69 4.99 -15.51
C SER A 34 7.78 4.17 -14.58
N LYS A 35 8.03 4.19 -13.26
CA LYS A 35 7.28 3.40 -12.27
C LYS A 35 6.81 4.26 -11.10
N TYR A 36 5.66 3.91 -10.56
CA TYR A 36 5.18 4.53 -9.32
C TYR A 36 5.75 3.78 -8.11
N HIS A 37 6.36 4.53 -7.21
CA HIS A 37 6.88 4.03 -5.94
C HIS A 37 5.92 4.46 -4.83
N GLY A 38 5.34 3.49 -4.13
CA GLY A 38 4.33 3.73 -3.11
C GLY A 38 4.81 3.33 -1.70
N SER A 39 4.46 4.14 -0.72
CA SER A 39 4.64 3.81 0.70
C SER A 39 3.61 4.50 1.58
N ASN A 40 3.31 3.92 2.73
CA ASN A 40 2.47 4.52 3.75
C ASN A 40 3.13 5.79 4.26
N THR A 41 2.32 6.82 4.50
CA THR A 41 2.83 8.14 4.93
C THR A 41 2.99 8.26 6.44
N GLU A 42 2.40 7.34 7.20
CA GLU A 42 2.27 7.45 8.65
C GLU A 42 2.51 6.10 9.34
N CYS A 43 3.03 6.13 10.57
CA CYS A 43 3.21 4.94 11.42
C CYS A 43 1.94 4.63 12.26
N THR A 44 0.77 5.05 11.79
CA THR A 44 -0.50 4.99 12.52
C THR A 44 -1.53 4.06 11.86
N CYS A 45 -1.17 3.39 10.76
CA CYS A 45 -2.01 2.35 10.18
C CYS A 45 -2.02 1.08 11.04
N TRP A 46 -2.92 1.02 12.02
CA TRP A 46 -2.94 -0.07 12.99
C TRP A 46 -3.50 -1.38 12.44
N VAL A 47 -2.80 -2.47 12.72
CA VAL A 47 -3.19 -3.86 12.42
C VAL A 47 -2.95 -4.72 13.65
N PHE A 48 -4.00 -5.40 14.13
CA PHE A 48 -3.86 -6.44 15.15
C PHE A 48 -3.53 -7.77 14.48
N TRP A 49 -2.32 -8.28 14.75
CA TRP A 49 -1.85 -9.55 14.20
C TRP A 49 -1.53 -10.51 15.35
N LYS A 50 -2.25 -11.63 15.40
CA LYS A 50 -2.15 -12.62 16.49
C LYS A 50 -2.26 -12.00 17.90
N GLY A 51 -3.16 -11.04 18.06
CA GLY A 51 -3.39 -10.33 19.33
C GLY A 51 -2.39 -9.21 19.64
N ILE A 52 -1.34 -9.02 18.83
CA ILE A 52 -0.35 -7.96 19.01
C ILE A 52 -0.71 -6.77 18.12
N LYS A 53 -0.68 -5.56 18.70
CA LYS A 53 -0.89 -4.31 17.95
C LYS A 53 0.39 -3.94 17.20
N THR A 54 0.29 -3.80 15.88
CA THR A 54 1.39 -3.38 15.00
C THR A 54 0.94 -2.21 14.13
N TYR A 55 1.88 -1.42 13.61
CA TYR A 55 1.59 -0.53 12.49
C TYR A 55 2.10 -1.13 11.17
N LEU A 56 1.30 -0.95 10.12
CA LEU A 56 1.64 -1.39 8.76
C LEU A 56 2.67 -0.44 8.16
N THR A 57 3.73 -1.02 7.61
CA THR A 57 4.60 -0.37 6.63
C THR A 57 4.53 -1.15 5.32
N ASN A 58 4.55 -0.42 4.21
CA ASN A 58 4.59 -1.04 2.88
C ASN A 58 5.63 -0.38 1.98
N SER A 59 6.09 -1.16 1.02
CA SER A 59 6.90 -0.70 -0.10
C SER A 59 6.32 -1.26 -1.38
N ILE A 60 5.94 -0.37 -2.29
CA ILE A 60 5.28 -0.71 -3.53
C ILE A 60 6.10 -0.17 -4.71
N ILE A 61 6.24 -0.98 -5.76
CA ILE A 61 6.69 -0.54 -7.08
C ILE A 61 5.65 -1.01 -8.09
N LEU A 62 4.99 -0.05 -8.74
CA LEU A 62 3.94 -0.30 -9.73
C LEU A 62 4.41 0.21 -11.10
N GLY A 63 4.68 -0.74 -11.99
CA GLY A 63 4.97 -0.49 -13.40
C GLY A 63 3.77 -0.83 -14.29
N TYR A 64 3.99 -0.75 -15.62
CA TYR A 64 2.93 -1.03 -16.59
C TYR A 64 2.44 -2.49 -16.52
N ASN A 65 3.33 -3.47 -16.38
CA ASN A 65 3.00 -4.90 -16.35
C ASN A 65 3.50 -5.64 -15.11
N ASP A 66 4.12 -4.93 -14.18
CA ASP A 66 4.68 -5.48 -12.95
C ASP A 66 4.17 -4.72 -11.72
N TYR A 67 3.89 -5.47 -10.67
CA TYR A 67 3.53 -4.94 -9.36
C TYR A 67 4.39 -5.66 -8.33
N LYS A 68 5.21 -4.90 -7.60
CA LYS A 68 6.01 -5.41 -6.50
C LYS A 68 5.47 -4.82 -5.21
N VAL A 69 5.23 -5.66 -4.21
CA VAL A 69 4.74 -5.21 -2.91
C VAL A 69 5.42 -5.95 -1.79
N MET A 70 5.75 -5.21 -0.74
CA MET A 70 6.19 -5.76 0.53
C MET A 70 5.42 -5.07 1.62
N ASP A 71 4.59 -5.83 2.33
CA ASP A 71 3.88 -5.38 3.52
C ASP A 71 4.55 -5.97 4.77
N SER A 72 4.65 -5.17 5.83
CA SER A 72 5.25 -5.56 7.10
C SER A 72 4.50 -4.95 8.27
N GLY A 73 4.41 -5.68 9.37
CA GLY A 73 3.93 -5.15 10.63
C GLY A 73 5.07 -4.89 11.58
N ILE A 74 5.13 -3.67 12.08
CA ILE A 74 6.15 -3.22 13.01
C ILE A 74 5.54 -3.08 14.41
N ASP A 75 6.23 -3.63 15.41
CA ASP A 75 5.96 -3.40 16.81
C ASP A 75 6.18 -1.90 17.14
N PRO A 76 5.17 -1.17 17.64
CA PRO A 76 5.31 0.24 17.96
C PRO A 76 6.27 0.52 19.12
N GLU A 77 6.50 -0.44 20.02
CA GLU A 77 7.37 -0.25 21.19
C GLU A 77 8.83 -0.54 20.84
N THR A 78 9.08 -1.62 20.11
CA THR A 78 10.45 -2.10 19.85
C THR A 78 10.98 -1.76 18.45
N GLY A 79 10.11 -1.33 17.53
CA GLY A 79 10.45 -1.12 16.12
C GLY A 79 10.76 -2.41 15.35
N LYS A 80 10.58 -3.58 15.97
CA LYS A 80 10.86 -4.87 15.33
C LYS A 80 9.76 -5.24 14.36
N LYS A 81 10.14 -5.80 13.22
CA LYS A 81 9.22 -6.43 12.29
C LYS A 81 8.71 -7.75 12.87
N LEU A 82 7.40 -7.86 13.07
CA LEU A 82 6.76 -9.07 13.61
C LEU A 82 6.16 -9.96 12.53
N TRP A 83 5.72 -9.37 11.42
CA TRP A 83 5.13 -10.11 10.30
C TRP A 83 5.40 -9.42 8.96
N GLY A 84 5.13 -10.13 7.87
CA GLY A 84 5.38 -9.68 6.50
C GLY A 84 6.47 -10.48 5.80
N SER A 85 6.77 -10.11 4.56
CA SER A 85 7.74 -10.86 3.72
C SER A 85 9.15 -10.84 4.31
N GLN A 86 9.82 -12.00 4.39
CA GLN A 86 11.20 -12.09 4.89
C GLN A 86 12.26 -11.98 3.77
N TRP A 87 11.83 -12.06 2.50
CA TRP A 87 12.72 -12.27 1.36
C TRP A 87 12.57 -11.17 0.29
N GLY A 88 12.12 -9.98 0.69
CA GLY A 88 11.88 -8.85 -0.21
C GLY A 88 10.46 -8.81 -0.77
N HIS A 89 10.27 -8.13 -1.89
CA HIS A 89 8.95 -7.95 -2.49
C HIS A 89 8.37 -9.25 -3.05
N LEU A 90 7.07 -9.42 -2.87
CA LEU A 90 6.29 -10.29 -3.73
C LEU A 90 6.17 -9.61 -5.09
N GLU A 91 6.52 -10.33 -6.16
CA GLU A 91 6.51 -9.81 -7.52
C GLU A 91 5.37 -10.43 -8.34
N PHE A 92 4.46 -9.58 -8.79
CA PHE A 92 3.31 -9.95 -9.59
C PHE A 92 3.50 -9.47 -11.02
N LYS A 93 3.11 -10.32 -11.98
CA LYS A 93 3.01 -9.98 -13.40
C LYS A 93 1.55 -9.87 -13.81
N ARG A 94 1.21 -8.80 -14.53
CA ARG A 94 -0.15 -8.57 -15.04
C ARG A 94 -0.55 -9.73 -15.96
N GLN A 95 -1.67 -10.37 -15.65
CA GLN A 95 -2.30 -11.38 -16.52
C GLN A 95 -3.32 -10.74 -17.45
N THR A 96 -4.26 -9.97 -16.88
CA THR A 96 -5.33 -9.29 -17.62
C THR A 96 -5.51 -7.86 -17.12
N SER A 97 -5.90 -6.94 -18.01
CA SER A 97 -6.17 -5.55 -17.65
C SER A 97 -7.65 -5.31 -17.35
N SER A 98 -7.92 -4.64 -16.22
CA SER A 98 -9.26 -4.15 -15.86
C SER A 98 -9.49 -2.68 -16.25
N ALA A 99 -8.50 -2.00 -16.84
CA ALA A 99 -8.57 -0.56 -17.16
C ALA A 99 -9.74 -0.20 -18.10
N GLY A 100 -10.22 -1.14 -18.92
CA GLY A 100 -11.40 -0.96 -19.79
C GLY A 100 -12.76 -1.28 -19.15
N ARG A 101 -12.79 -1.86 -17.94
CA ARG A 101 -14.05 -2.14 -17.19
C ARG A 101 -14.37 -1.08 -16.13
N ALA A 102 -13.41 -0.22 -15.79
CA ALA A 102 -13.52 0.78 -14.74
C ALA A 102 -14.19 2.09 -15.17
N GLY A 103 -14.74 2.18 -16.40
CA GLY A 103 -15.33 3.39 -16.97
C GLY A 103 -16.73 3.23 -17.57
N LEU A 104 -17.48 2.17 -17.21
CA LEU A 104 -18.82 1.89 -17.75
C LEU A 104 -19.90 1.65 -16.67
N LEU A 105 -19.68 2.12 -15.44
CA LEU A 105 -20.70 2.21 -14.40
C LEU A 105 -20.64 3.57 -13.72
#